data_AF-A0A7W0V6D0-F1
#
_entry.id   AF-A0A7W0V6D0-F1
#
_cell.length_a   1.000
_cell.length_b   1.000
_cell.length_c   1.000
_cell.angle_alpha   90.00
_cell.angle_beta   90.00
_cell.angle_gamma   90.00
#
_symmetry.space_group_name_H-M   'P 1'
#
loop_
_entity.id
_entity.type
_entity.pdbx_description
1 polymer ?
#
loop_
_entity_poly.entity_id
_entity_poly.type
_entity_poly.pdbx_seq_one_letter_code
_entity_poly.pdbx_strand_id
1 'polypeptide(L)'
;MTENTDASPDAQSIQRLLKDGSFEENLVALEVVVAYLERGRLSMDASVTWYEFGLGLSQRCADLLNQAELRISTIQDRYAVAAQVASVWNDDDS
;
A
#
# COMPACT_ATOMS: atom_id res chain seq x y z
N MET A 1 -18.04 29.41 5.67
CA MET A 1 -16.68 28.85 5.71
C MET A 1 -16.59 27.87 4.57
N THR A 2 -16.10 28.31 3.42
CA THR A 2 -15.90 27.44 2.25
C THR A 2 -14.64 26.62 2.49
N GLU A 3 -14.79 25.35 2.83
CA GLU A 3 -13.65 24.43 2.89
C GLU A 3 -13.02 24.32 1.49
N ASN A 4 -11.69 24.33 1.47
CA ASN A 4 -10.82 24.37 0.29
C ASN A 4 -10.88 23.09 -0.56
N THR A 5 -12.05 22.73 -1.08
CA THR A 5 -12.26 21.46 -1.83
C THR A 5 -12.03 21.61 -3.34
N ASP A 6 -11.56 22.77 -3.84
CA ASP A 6 -11.31 22.99 -5.28
C ASP A 6 -9.81 23.00 -5.65
N ALA A 7 -8.92 22.92 -4.66
CA ALA A 7 -7.49 22.91 -4.93
C ALA A 7 -7.07 21.58 -5.58
N SER A 8 -6.20 21.67 -6.60
CA SER A 8 -5.45 20.53 -7.12
C SER A 8 -4.57 19.95 -6.01
N PRO A 9 -4.51 18.62 -5.86
CA PRO A 9 -3.50 18.01 -5.01
C PRO A 9 -2.10 18.37 -5.51
N ASP A 10 -1.14 18.42 -4.59
CA ASP A 10 0.25 18.68 -4.91
C ASP A 10 0.91 17.43 -5.49
N ALA A 11 1.25 17.47 -6.78
CA ALA A 11 1.87 16.36 -7.49
C ALA A 11 3.23 15.94 -6.88
N GLN A 12 3.99 16.88 -6.30
CA GLN A 12 5.28 16.55 -5.69
C GLN A 12 5.11 15.74 -4.41
N SER A 13 4.16 16.14 -3.56
CA SER A 13 3.79 15.37 -2.37
C SER A 13 3.29 13.98 -2.73
N ILE A 14 2.40 13.86 -3.73
CA ILE A 14 1.90 12.56 -4.20
C ILE A 14 3.03 11.67 -4.70
N GLN A 15 3.97 12.22 -5.50
CA GLN A 15 5.14 11.48 -5.98
C GLN A 15 6.04 10.98 -4.84
N ARG A 16 6.18 11.75 -3.76
CA ARG A 16 6.93 11.35 -2.57
C ARG A 16 6.23 10.21 -1.82
N LEU A 17 4.93 10.32 -1.60
CA LEU A 17 4.13 9.30 -0.92
C LEU A 17 4.15 7.98 -1.70
N LEU A 18 4.00 8.04 -3.02
CA LEU A 18 4.13 6.89 -3.91
C LEU A 18 5.46 6.16 -3.73
N LYS A 19 6.56 6.91 -3.57
CA LYS A 19 7.90 6.34 -3.46
C LYS A 19 8.17 5.75 -2.08
N ASP A 20 7.93 6.54 -1.03
CA ASP A 20 8.47 6.30 0.31
C ASP A 20 7.39 6.23 1.42
N GLY A 21 6.11 6.45 1.09
CA GLY A 21 5.03 6.49 2.07
C GLY A 21 4.66 5.12 2.65
N SER A 22 4.01 5.15 3.82
CA SER A 22 3.36 3.98 4.43
C SER A 22 2.14 3.51 3.62
N PHE A 23 1.56 2.38 4.02
CA PHE A 23 0.33 1.88 3.40
C PHE A 23 -0.82 2.89 3.57
N GLU A 24 -1.03 3.38 4.80
CA GLU A 24 -2.09 4.34 5.12
C GLU A 24 -1.89 5.66 4.38
N GLU A 25 -0.65 6.14 4.31
CA GLU A 25 -0.30 7.36 3.59
C GLU A 25 -0.55 7.24 2.07
N ASN A 26 -0.19 6.10 1.47
CA ASN A 26 -0.47 5.83 0.06
C ASN A 26 -1.97 5.68 -0.22
N LEU A 27 -2.71 5.06 0.70
CA LEU A 27 -4.15 4.90 0.58
C LEU A 27 -4.88 6.25 0.64
N VAL A 28 -4.52 7.12 1.59
CA VAL A 28 -5.06 8.48 1.67
C VAL A 28 -4.72 9.29 0.42
N ALA A 29 -3.47 9.19 -0.06
CA ALA A 29 -3.08 9.83 -1.32
C ALA A 29 -3.92 9.35 -2.50
N LEU A 30 -4.22 8.05 -2.56
CA LEU A 30 -5.05 7.45 -3.62
C LEU A 30 -6.48 8.00 -3.57
N GLU A 31 -7.08 8.06 -2.37
CA GLU A 31 -8.41 8.64 -2.18
C GLU A 31 -8.46 10.10 -2.64
N VAL A 32 -7.43 10.89 -2.33
CA VAL A 32 -7.31 12.28 -2.79
C VAL A 32 -7.24 12.36 -4.32
N VAL A 33 -6.45 11.50 -4.96
CA VAL A 33 -6.31 11.47 -6.43
C VAL A 33 -7.62 11.04 -7.09
N VAL A 34 -8.30 10.01 -6.58
CA VAL A 34 -9.60 9.56 -7.08
C VAL A 34 -10.63 10.68 -6.95
N ALA A 35 -10.75 11.29 -5.77
CA ALA A 35 -11.66 12.40 -5.54
C ALA A 35 -11.35 13.60 -6.46
N TYR A 36 -10.09 13.80 -6.84
CA TYR A 36 -9.71 14.86 -7.79
C TYR A 36 -10.12 14.52 -9.23
N LEU A 37 -9.92 13.27 -9.67
CA LEU A 37 -10.34 12.78 -10.99
C LEU A 37 -11.87 12.84 -11.16
N GLU A 38 -12.62 12.45 -10.12
CA GLU A 38 -14.09 12.42 -10.13
C GLU A 38 -14.74 13.81 -10.29
N ARG A 39 -14.02 14.89 -10.00
CA ARG A 39 -14.52 16.26 -10.23
C ARG A 39 -14.75 16.56 -11.70
N GLY A 40 -14.06 15.86 -12.61
CA GLY A 40 -14.29 15.93 -14.06
C GLY A 40 -13.96 17.28 -14.72
N ARG A 41 -13.29 18.21 -14.02
CA ARG A 41 -12.90 19.54 -14.54
C ARG A 41 -11.43 19.61 -15.00
N LEU A 42 -10.89 18.50 -15.48
CA LEU A 42 -9.49 18.35 -15.86
C LEU A 42 -9.31 18.45 -17.37
N SER A 43 -8.17 18.97 -17.82
CA SER A 43 -7.74 18.77 -19.20
C SER A 43 -7.44 17.29 -19.45
N MET A 44 -7.36 16.89 -20.73
CA MET A 44 -7.03 15.52 -21.10
C MET A 44 -5.67 15.12 -20.52
N ASP A 45 -4.64 15.94 -20.71
CA ASP A 45 -3.29 15.66 -20.20
C ASP A 45 -3.28 15.56 -18.67
N ALA A 46 -3.97 16.46 -17.97
CA ALA A 46 -4.06 16.40 -16.51
C ALA A 46 -4.79 15.13 -16.05
N SER A 47 -5.87 14.74 -16.74
CA SER A 47 -6.62 13.52 -16.42
C SER A 47 -5.74 12.27 -16.53
N VAL A 48 -4.92 12.20 -17.58
CA VAL A 48 -3.97 11.09 -17.78
C VAL A 48 -2.92 11.09 -16.68
N THR A 49 -2.30 12.23 -16.37
CA THR A 49 -1.29 12.31 -15.30
C THR A 49 -1.83 11.87 -13.94
N TRP A 50 -3.01 12.35 -13.55
CA TRP A 50 -3.61 11.96 -12.27
C TRP A 50 -4.08 10.51 -12.26
N TYR A 51 -4.51 9.97 -13.39
CA TYR A 51 -4.80 8.54 -13.52
C TYR A 51 -3.54 7.68 -13.32
N GLU A 52 -2.41 8.06 -13.91
CA GLU A 52 -1.13 7.37 -13.71
C GLU A 52 -0.69 7.38 -12.24
N PHE A 53 -0.84 8.53 -11.56
CA PHE A 53 -0.60 8.61 -10.12
C PHE A 53 -1.51 7.66 -9.32
N GLY A 54 -2.80 7.64 -9.63
CA GLY A 54 -3.76 6.74 -8.98
C GLY A 54 -3.41 5.26 -9.19
N LEU A 55 -3.01 4.90 -10.40
CA LEU A 55 -2.57 3.54 -10.71
C LEU A 55 -1.31 3.15 -9.92
N GLY A 56 -0.33 4.04 -9.87
CA GLY A 56 0.90 3.83 -9.11
C GLY A 56 0.63 3.65 -7.60
N LEU A 57 -0.21 4.51 -7.02
CA LEU A 57 -0.55 4.42 -5.59
C LEU A 57 -1.29 3.11 -5.27
N SER A 58 -2.21 2.69 -6.14
CA SER A 58 -2.92 1.41 -6.00
C SER A 58 -1.97 0.22 -6.04
N GLN A 59 -1.04 0.20 -7.00
CA GLN A 59 0.00 -0.83 -7.09
C GLN A 59 0.89 -0.84 -5.84
N ARG A 60 1.30 0.33 -5.37
CA ARG A 60 2.11 0.46 -4.15
C ARG A 60 1.40 -0.12 -2.92
N CYS A 61 0.10 0.14 -2.78
CA CYS A 61 -0.70 -0.43 -1.71
C CYS A 61 -0.73 -1.96 -1.78
N ALA A 62 -0.96 -2.53 -2.97
CA ALA A 62 -0.94 -3.97 -3.17
C ALA A 62 0.42 -4.59 -2.82
N ASP A 63 1.52 -3.96 -3.22
CA ASP A 63 2.87 -4.42 -2.92
C ASP A 63 3.16 -4.43 -1.41
N LEU A 64 2.73 -3.39 -0.69
CA LEU A 64 2.89 -3.31 0.77
C LEU A 64 2.10 -4.40 1.49
N LEU A 65 0.87 -4.69 1.03
CA LEU A 65 0.06 -5.79 1.56
C LEU A 65 0.72 -7.15 1.29
N ASN A 66 1.21 -7.38 0.07
CA ASN A 66 1.92 -8.62 -0.28
C ASN A 66 3.17 -8.83 0.59
N GLN A 67 3.92 -7.77 0.87
CA GLN A 67 5.08 -7.83 1.76
C GLN A 67 4.68 -8.18 3.20
N ALA A 68 3.58 -7.61 3.69
CA ALA A 68 3.05 -7.93 5.02
C ALA A 68 2.61 -9.40 5.10
N GLU A 69 1.92 -9.89 4.08
CA GLU A 69 1.48 -11.29 3.99
C GLU A 69 2.68 -12.26 3.97
N LEU A 70 3.70 -12.00 3.14
CA LEU A 70 4.91 -12.82 3.08
C LEU A 70 5.63 -12.88 4.43
N ARG A 71 5.67 -11.75 5.14
CA ARG A 71 6.27 -11.68 6.48
C ARG A 71 5.50 -12.54 7.48
N ILE A 72 4.17 -12.50 7.45
CA ILE A 72 3.32 -13.33 8.31
C ILE A 72 3.54 -14.81 8.01
N SER A 73 3.51 -15.19 6.72
CA SER A 73 3.76 -16.56 6.27
C SER A 73 5.13 -17.07 6.75
N THR A 74 6.19 -16.27 6.58
CA THR A 74 7.54 -16.62 7.04
C THR A 74 7.59 -16.84 8.55
N ILE A 75 6.87 -16.03 9.33
CA ILE A 75 6.80 -16.18 10.78
C ILE A 75 6.09 -17.49 11.14
N GLN A 76 4.95 -17.80 10.49
CA GLN A 76 4.21 -19.03 10.72
C GLN A 76 5.03 -20.28 10.40
N ASP A 77 5.74 -20.28 9.27
CA ASP A 77 6.61 -21.40 8.87
C ASP A 77 7.72 -21.65 9.91
N ARG A 78 8.34 -20.58 10.43
CA ARG A 78 9.37 -20.70 11.48
C ARG A 78 8.82 -21.31 12.77
N TYR A 79 7.62 -20.92 13.19
CA TYR A 79 6.98 -21.50 14.38
C TYR A 79 6.56 -22.95 14.16
N ALA A 80 6.07 -23.30 12.96
CA ALA A 80 5.73 -24.69 12.62
C ALA A 80 6.96 -25.61 12.68
N VAL A 81 8.09 -25.17 12.11
CA VAL A 81 9.36 -25.93 12.17
C VAL A 81 9.84 -26.08 13.62
N ALA A 82 9.78 -25.02 14.43
CA ALA A 82 10.20 -25.09 15.83
C ALA A 82 9.37 -26.11 16.63
N ALA A 83 8.06 -26.18 16.41
CA ALA A 83 7.18 -27.15 17.04
C ALA A 83 7.51 -28.60 16.61
N GLN A 84 7.85 -28.80 15.33
CA GLN A 84 8.15 -30.13 14.78
C GLN A 84 9.53 -30.65 15.20
N VAL A 85 10.53 -29.77 15.33
CA VAL A 85 11.85 -30.14 15.88
C VAL A 85 11.71 -30.55 17.35
N ALA A 86 10.90 -29.85 18.15
CA ALA A 86 10.70 -30.21 19.56
C ALA A 86 10.11 -31.62 19.74
N SER A 87 9.24 -32.09 18.83
CA SER A 87 8.73 -33.46 18.89
C SER A 87 9.75 -34.52 18.50
N VAL A 88 10.73 -34.21 17.64
CA VAL A 88 11.73 -35.19 17.16
C VAL A 88 12.73 -35.61 18.25
N TRP A 89 13.02 -34.76 19.23
CA TRP A 89 13.91 -35.10 20.34
C TRP A 89 13.21 -35.83 21.49
N ASN A 90 11.89 -36.05 21.39
CA ASN A 90 11.09 -36.63 22.47
C ASN A 90 10.90 -38.16 22.33
N ASP A 91 11.46 -38.77 21.28
CA ASP A 91 11.28 -40.20 20.93
C ASP A 91 12.54 -41.07 21.17
N ASP A 92 13.64 -40.55 21.75
CA ASP A 92 14.92 -41.27 21.92
C ASP A 92 15.33 -41.49 23.40
N ASP A 93 14.37 -41.77 24.29
CA ASP A 93 14.61 -42.12 25.71
C ASP A 93 13.80 -43.36 26.17
N SER A 94 13.91 -44.48 25.43
CA SER A 94 13.42 -45.81 25.87
C SER A 94 14.26 -46.96 25.32
#